data_AF-A0A3C0Z304-F1
#
_entry.id   AF-A0A3C0Z304-F1
#
_cell.length_a   1.000
_cell.length_b   1.000
_cell.length_c   1.000
_cell.angle_alpha   90.00
_cell.angle_beta   90.00
_cell.angle_gamma   90.00
#
_symmetry.space_group_name_H-M   'P 1'
#
loop_
_entity.id
_entity.type
_entity.pdbx_description
1 polymer ?
#
loop_
_entity_poly.entity_id
_entity_poly.type
_entity_poly.pdbx_seq_one_letter_code
_entity_poly.pdbx_strand_id
1 'polypeptide(L)'
;SYQPDVLLARAQGVPVVSIVGMVQYPLNSVMALESSGITRPGDLVGKKVGYPGIPTNEPLLDTMLKFDGSQGLVDVELVNVGFNLAESLISGTVDAVVGAYWTHESILLENQGHPVNIMRMDEWGVPAYYELVLVTSEDMIDSNPKVIERFVRAIKKGYADAISDPQAGVDILVKANKDEIDEGIDRPGADLLVSAWKTADADFGQQDSARWESFVKWMQEAGLLTGELKSSEAFSNEYAK
;
A
#
# COMPACT_ATOMS: atom_id res chain seq x y z
N SER A 1 0.90 -5.28 8.30
CA SER A 1 1.22 -3.85 8.52
C SER A 1 1.73 -3.27 7.22
N TYR A 2 1.92 -1.96 7.13
CA TYR A 2 2.53 -1.27 5.99
C TYR A 2 3.99 -0.92 6.31
N GLN A 3 4.88 -0.88 5.32
CA GLN A 3 6.26 -0.41 5.53
C GLN A 3 6.33 0.98 6.19
N PRO A 4 5.58 2.02 5.75
CA PRO A 4 5.53 3.31 6.43
C PRO A 4 5.19 3.21 7.92
N ASP A 5 4.22 2.37 8.27
CA ASP A 5 3.75 2.22 9.65
C ASP A 5 4.79 1.54 10.55
N VAL A 6 5.54 0.58 10.01
CA VAL A 6 6.68 -0.03 10.73
C VAL A 6 7.73 1.04 11.07
N LEU A 7 8.03 1.91 10.13
CA LEU A 7 9.01 2.99 10.31
C LEU A 7 8.52 4.04 11.31
N LEU A 8 7.26 4.45 11.22
CA LEU A 8 6.63 5.37 12.18
C LEU A 8 6.63 4.77 13.60
N ALA A 9 6.23 3.50 13.74
CA ALA A 9 6.21 2.82 15.03
C ALA A 9 7.60 2.73 15.66
N ARG A 10 8.62 2.37 14.87
CA ARG A 10 10.01 2.33 15.35
C ARG A 10 10.56 3.71 15.71
N ALA A 11 10.22 4.75 14.95
CA ALA A 11 10.59 6.12 15.30
C ALA A 11 9.96 6.59 16.63
N GLN A 12 8.83 5.99 17.02
CA GLN A 12 8.19 6.19 18.32
C GLN A 12 8.72 5.24 19.41
N GLY A 13 9.78 4.46 19.13
CA GLY A 13 10.41 3.54 20.07
C GLY A 13 9.68 2.21 20.24
N VAL A 14 8.73 1.87 19.37
CA VAL A 14 8.06 0.56 19.39
C VAL A 14 8.97 -0.48 18.69
N PRO A 15 9.41 -1.55 19.38
CA PRO A 15 10.39 -2.50 18.85
C PRO A 15 9.76 -3.54 17.91
N VAL A 16 9.17 -3.07 16.80
CA VAL A 16 8.59 -3.90 15.73
C VAL A 16 9.59 -4.13 14.60
N VAL A 17 9.55 -5.32 14.00
CA VAL A 17 10.44 -5.74 12.91
C VAL A 17 9.61 -6.37 11.80
N SER A 18 9.82 -5.93 10.57
CA SER A 18 9.28 -6.56 9.37
C SER A 18 10.05 -7.83 9.01
N ILE A 19 9.38 -8.97 8.92
CA ILE A 19 10.02 -10.28 8.68
C ILE A 19 9.71 -10.89 7.31
N VAL A 20 8.71 -10.36 6.61
CA VAL A 20 8.31 -10.81 5.26
C VAL A 20 7.72 -9.64 4.49
N GLY A 21 8.22 -9.36 3.28
CA GLY A 21 7.54 -8.49 2.31
C GLY A 21 6.43 -9.27 1.61
N MET A 22 5.16 -8.94 1.85
CA MET A 22 4.00 -9.69 1.35
C MET A 22 3.46 -9.10 0.03
N VAL A 23 3.38 -7.77 -0.05
CA VAL A 23 3.02 -7.04 -1.28
C VAL A 23 4.18 -6.12 -1.62
N GLN A 24 4.76 -6.36 -2.79
CA GLN A 24 6.07 -5.88 -3.20
C GLN A 24 6.06 -4.47 -3.75
N TYR A 25 4.90 -3.90 -4.06
CA TYR A 25 4.76 -2.58 -4.64
C TYR A 25 3.57 -1.86 -4.03
N PRO A 26 3.54 -0.51 -4.07
CA PRO A 26 2.40 0.26 -3.62
C PRO A 26 1.10 -0.22 -4.28
N LEU A 27 0.07 -0.45 -3.46
CA LEU A 27 -1.30 -0.58 -3.95
C LEU A 27 -2.03 0.77 -3.89
N ASN A 28 -1.62 1.62 -2.95
CA ASN A 28 -2.11 2.98 -2.86
C ASN A 28 -1.94 3.72 -4.20
N SER A 29 -2.94 4.51 -4.57
CA SER A 29 -3.00 5.27 -5.81
C SER A 29 -3.85 6.53 -5.63
N VAL A 30 -3.71 7.46 -6.58
CA VAL A 30 -4.67 8.54 -6.76
C VAL A 30 -5.65 8.12 -7.85
N MET A 31 -6.95 8.25 -7.60
CA MET A 31 -8.00 7.93 -8.56
C MET A 31 -8.88 9.14 -8.82
N ALA A 32 -9.29 9.32 -10.08
CA ALA A 32 -10.30 10.30 -10.49
C ALA A 32 -11.23 9.66 -11.51
N LEU A 33 -12.49 10.08 -11.57
CA LEU A 33 -13.42 9.56 -12.58
C LEU A 33 -12.89 9.87 -13.99
N GLU A 34 -12.98 8.93 -14.93
CA GLU A 34 -12.55 9.16 -16.31
C GLU A 34 -13.25 10.37 -16.93
N SER A 35 -14.53 10.57 -16.60
CA SER A 35 -15.34 11.70 -17.06
C SER A 35 -14.83 13.07 -16.61
N SER A 36 -13.96 13.13 -15.60
CA SER A 36 -13.34 14.39 -15.14
C SER A 36 -12.23 14.89 -16.06
N GLY A 37 -11.65 14.00 -16.88
CA GLY A 37 -10.45 14.28 -17.68
C GLY A 37 -9.15 14.39 -16.89
N ILE A 38 -9.16 14.15 -15.57
CA ILE A 38 -7.97 14.14 -14.70
C ILE A 38 -7.22 12.83 -14.96
N THR A 39 -6.00 12.91 -15.50
CA THR A 39 -5.22 11.73 -15.92
C THR A 39 -3.81 11.67 -15.33
N ARG A 40 -3.35 12.77 -14.72
CA ARG A 40 -2.01 12.89 -14.11
C ARG A 40 -2.05 13.84 -12.90
N PRO A 41 -1.07 13.78 -11.99
CA PRO A 41 -1.07 14.57 -10.76
C PRO A 41 -1.19 16.08 -10.99
N GLY A 42 -0.56 16.63 -12.03
CA GLY A 42 -0.63 18.05 -12.34
C GLY A 42 -2.03 18.55 -12.74
N ASP A 43 -2.95 17.65 -13.13
CA ASP A 43 -4.34 18.02 -13.40
C ASP A 43 -5.16 18.25 -12.11
N LEU A 44 -4.58 17.91 -10.94
CA LEU A 44 -5.20 18.11 -9.62
C LEU A 44 -5.05 19.56 -9.11
N VAL A 45 -4.27 20.42 -9.78
CA VAL A 45 -4.10 21.82 -9.36
C VAL A 45 -5.47 22.53 -9.32
N GLY A 46 -5.80 23.09 -8.15
CA GLY A 46 -7.07 23.74 -7.83
C GLY A 46 -8.24 22.78 -7.56
N LYS A 47 -7.97 21.47 -7.43
CA LYS A 47 -9.00 20.43 -7.20
C LYS A 47 -9.10 20.02 -5.74
N LYS A 48 -10.23 19.40 -5.41
CA LYS A 48 -10.46 18.74 -4.12
C LYS A 48 -9.99 17.29 -4.18
N VAL A 49 -9.11 16.91 -3.26
CA VAL A 49 -8.60 15.54 -3.16
C VAL A 49 -9.02 14.93 -1.83
N GLY A 50 -9.86 13.89 -1.89
CA GLY A 50 -10.30 13.12 -0.74
C GLY A 50 -9.20 12.19 -0.22
N TYR A 51 -9.08 12.03 1.09
CA TYR A 51 -8.15 11.07 1.69
C TYR A 51 -8.72 10.46 2.99
N PRO A 52 -8.19 9.30 3.46
CA PRO A 52 -8.79 8.57 4.58
C PRO A 52 -8.43 9.12 5.96
N GLY A 53 -7.73 10.26 6.05
CA GLY A 53 -7.23 10.78 7.32
C GLY A 53 -5.96 10.09 7.83
N ILE A 54 -5.40 9.15 7.06
CA ILE A 54 -4.12 8.50 7.38
C ILE A 54 -2.98 9.45 6.95
N PRO A 55 -2.13 9.94 7.88
CA PRO A 55 -1.17 11.01 7.62
C PRO A 55 -0.15 10.75 6.51
N THR A 56 0.13 9.48 6.19
CA THR A 56 1.08 9.11 5.12
C THR A 56 0.58 9.49 3.74
N ASN A 57 -0.73 9.66 3.51
CA ASN A 57 -1.28 10.00 2.20
C ASN A 57 -0.94 11.42 1.74
N GLU A 58 -0.82 12.37 2.67
CA GLU A 58 -0.52 13.77 2.35
C GLU A 58 0.86 13.91 1.68
N PRO A 59 1.98 13.44 2.28
CA PRO A 59 3.29 13.52 1.64
C PRO A 59 3.46 12.59 0.42
N LEU A 60 2.69 11.49 0.35
CA LEU A 60 2.62 10.67 -0.87
C LEU A 60 2.06 11.49 -2.03
N LEU A 61 0.90 12.14 -1.82
CA LEU A 61 0.30 13.04 -2.82
C LEU A 61 1.22 14.23 -3.14
N ASP A 62 1.83 14.84 -2.13
CA ASP A 62 2.79 15.95 -2.30
C ASP A 62 3.94 15.56 -3.24
N THR A 63 4.46 14.34 -3.08
CA THR A 63 5.53 13.79 -3.93
C THR A 63 5.07 13.65 -5.36
N MET A 64 3.87 13.08 -5.59
CA MET A 64 3.30 12.93 -6.93
C MET A 64 3.07 14.27 -7.64
N LEU A 65 2.52 15.24 -6.91
CA LEU A 65 2.29 16.60 -7.41
C LEU A 65 3.61 17.26 -7.83
N LYS A 66 4.63 17.23 -6.96
CA LYS A 66 5.94 17.80 -7.25
C LYS A 66 6.65 17.08 -8.39
N PHE A 67 6.50 15.77 -8.51
CA PHE A 67 7.07 14.99 -9.60
C PHE A 67 6.49 15.40 -10.97
N ASP A 68 5.20 15.73 -11.04
CA ASP A 68 4.54 16.25 -12.26
C ASP A 68 4.60 17.80 -12.37
N GLY A 69 5.47 18.45 -11.61
CA GLY A 69 5.80 19.88 -11.76
C GLY A 69 4.91 20.87 -11.00
N SER A 70 3.98 20.41 -10.15
CA SER A 70 3.20 21.26 -9.24
C SER A 70 4.02 21.71 -8.01
N GLN A 71 3.53 22.71 -7.27
CA GLN A 71 4.15 23.21 -6.04
C GLN A 71 3.97 22.28 -4.83
N GLY A 72 3.19 21.20 -4.98
CA GLY A 72 2.86 20.24 -3.93
C GLY A 72 1.45 20.47 -3.38
N LEU A 73 1.22 20.11 -2.13
CA LEU A 73 -0.11 20.17 -1.51
C LEU A 73 -0.75 21.57 -1.48
N VAL A 74 0.04 22.64 -1.60
CA VAL A 74 -0.47 24.01 -1.68
C VAL A 74 -1.38 24.24 -2.89
N ASP A 75 -1.22 23.42 -3.93
CA ASP A 75 -2.01 23.51 -5.16
C ASP A 75 -3.35 22.76 -5.07
N VAL A 76 -3.65 22.03 -3.99
CA VAL A 76 -4.88 21.22 -3.88
C VAL A 76 -5.63 21.50 -2.57
N GLU A 77 -6.94 21.23 -2.55
CA GLU A 77 -7.75 21.24 -1.33
C GLU A 77 -7.90 19.80 -0.81
N LEU A 78 -7.21 19.45 0.27
CA LEU A 78 -7.38 18.14 0.91
C LEU A 78 -8.68 18.06 1.72
N VAL A 79 -9.44 17.00 1.52
CA VAL A 79 -10.70 16.74 2.22
C VAL A 79 -10.61 15.39 2.92
N ASN A 80 -10.68 15.37 4.25
CA ASN A 80 -10.76 14.11 4.98
C ASN A 80 -12.15 13.51 4.81
N VAL A 81 -12.24 12.38 4.11
CA VAL A 81 -13.49 11.66 3.84
C VAL A 81 -13.58 10.33 4.60
N GLY A 82 -12.57 10.02 5.42
CA GLY A 82 -12.45 8.74 6.11
C GLY A 82 -12.50 7.57 5.11
N PHE A 83 -13.26 6.53 5.45
CA PHE A 83 -13.40 5.34 4.59
C PHE A 83 -14.35 5.53 3.39
N ASN A 84 -14.95 6.71 3.19
CA ASN A 84 -15.90 6.97 2.11
C ASN A 84 -15.21 7.45 0.82
N LEU A 85 -14.06 6.87 0.45
CA LEU A 85 -13.29 7.32 -0.71
C LEU A 85 -14.12 7.21 -1.99
N ALA A 86 -14.67 6.02 -2.27
CA ALA A 86 -15.47 5.77 -3.47
C ALA A 86 -16.72 6.67 -3.52
N GLU A 87 -17.47 6.76 -2.42
CA GLU A 87 -18.70 7.56 -2.34
C GLU A 87 -18.41 9.05 -2.50
N SER A 88 -17.30 9.55 -1.94
CA SER A 88 -16.92 10.95 -2.08
C SER A 88 -16.58 11.32 -3.53
N LEU A 89 -15.98 10.39 -4.27
CA LEU A 89 -15.66 10.55 -5.68
C LEU A 89 -16.93 10.47 -6.55
N ILE A 90 -17.78 9.46 -6.32
CA ILE A 90 -19.04 9.27 -7.06
C ILE A 90 -20.00 10.45 -6.86
N SER A 91 -20.11 10.96 -5.63
CA SER A 91 -21.00 12.08 -5.33
C SER A 91 -20.49 13.43 -5.85
N GLY A 92 -19.24 13.49 -6.32
CA GLY A 92 -18.58 14.74 -6.69
C GLY A 92 -18.27 15.64 -5.49
N THR A 93 -18.22 15.07 -4.28
CA THR A 93 -17.77 15.81 -3.08
C THR A 93 -16.30 16.19 -3.22
N VAL A 94 -15.51 15.33 -3.88
CA VAL A 94 -14.12 15.56 -4.26
C VAL A 94 -13.92 15.23 -5.74
N ASP A 95 -12.90 15.82 -6.36
CA ASP A 95 -12.57 15.59 -7.78
C ASP A 95 -11.70 14.34 -7.98
N ALA A 96 -10.91 13.99 -6.95
CA ALA A 96 -10.04 12.81 -6.92
C ALA A 96 -9.92 12.29 -5.49
N VAL A 97 -9.40 11.06 -5.33
CA VAL A 97 -9.09 10.46 -4.03
C VAL A 97 -7.67 9.91 -4.00
N VAL A 98 -7.01 9.98 -2.85
CA VAL A 98 -5.74 9.31 -2.55
C VAL A 98 -5.94 8.34 -1.39
N GLY A 99 -5.27 7.19 -1.41
CA GLY A 99 -5.47 6.12 -0.42
C GLY A 99 -6.23 4.91 -0.96
N ALA A 100 -6.71 4.97 -2.20
CA ALA A 100 -7.46 3.90 -2.85
C ALA A 100 -6.52 2.87 -3.49
N TYR A 101 -6.86 1.59 -3.43
CA TYR A 101 -6.10 0.52 -4.05
C TYR A 101 -6.55 0.24 -5.47
N TRP A 102 -5.59 0.27 -6.40
CA TRP A 102 -5.83 -0.06 -7.80
C TRP A 102 -6.23 -1.52 -8.03
N THR A 103 -6.13 -2.37 -7.01
CA THR A 103 -6.58 -3.76 -7.00
C THR A 103 -7.96 -3.98 -6.36
N HIS A 104 -8.59 -2.94 -5.80
CA HIS A 104 -9.86 -3.07 -5.06
C HIS A 104 -10.84 -1.94 -5.38
N GLU A 105 -10.56 -0.70 -4.96
CA GLU A 105 -11.46 0.45 -5.15
C GLU A 105 -11.72 0.78 -6.62
N SER A 106 -10.75 0.55 -7.50
CA SER A 106 -10.91 0.72 -8.95
C SER A 106 -12.01 -0.20 -9.50
N ILE A 107 -12.01 -1.46 -9.08
CA ILE A 107 -12.97 -2.49 -9.50
C ILE A 107 -14.34 -2.18 -8.91
N LEU A 108 -14.39 -1.78 -7.63
CA LEU A 108 -15.62 -1.32 -6.98
C LEU A 108 -16.28 -0.19 -7.78
N LEU A 109 -15.50 0.84 -8.14
CA LEU A 109 -15.97 2.01 -8.88
C LEU A 109 -16.43 1.62 -10.29
N GLU A 110 -15.66 0.78 -11.00
CA GLU A 110 -16.03 0.30 -12.33
C GLU A 110 -17.30 -0.55 -12.31
N ASN A 111 -17.46 -1.45 -11.34
CA ASN A 111 -18.67 -2.26 -11.14
C ASN A 111 -19.92 -1.40 -10.87
N GLN A 112 -19.74 -0.21 -10.27
CA GLN A 112 -20.81 0.75 -10.05
C GLN A 112 -21.08 1.68 -11.25
N GLY A 113 -20.37 1.49 -12.37
CA GLY A 113 -20.54 2.29 -13.59
C GLY A 113 -19.76 3.61 -13.59
N HIS A 114 -18.75 3.72 -12.73
CA HIS A 114 -17.92 4.91 -12.54
C HIS A 114 -16.44 4.59 -12.83
N PRO A 115 -16.04 4.37 -14.11
CA PRO A 115 -14.65 4.06 -14.43
C PRO A 115 -13.71 5.19 -14.01
N VAL A 116 -12.49 4.82 -13.63
CA VAL A 116 -11.50 5.74 -13.07
C VAL A 116 -10.17 5.72 -13.81
N ASN A 117 -9.56 6.89 -13.93
CA ASN A 117 -8.13 7.01 -14.19
C ASN A 117 -7.36 6.72 -12.90
N ILE A 118 -6.38 5.84 -12.98
CA ILE A 118 -5.54 5.43 -11.86
C ILE A 118 -4.13 5.99 -12.06
N MET A 119 -3.67 6.78 -11.10
CA MET A 119 -2.30 7.29 -11.02
C MET A 119 -1.56 6.52 -9.93
N ARG A 120 -0.71 5.58 -10.32
CA ARG A 120 -0.01 4.71 -9.35
C ARG A 120 1.16 5.45 -8.70
N MET A 121 1.35 5.28 -7.40
CA MET A 121 2.38 6.00 -6.64
C MET A 121 3.78 5.82 -7.24
N ASP A 122 4.11 4.59 -7.62
CA ASP A 122 5.41 4.18 -8.18
C ASP A 122 5.70 4.74 -9.58
N GLU A 123 4.70 5.25 -10.28
CA GLU A 123 4.84 5.92 -11.59
C GLU A 123 5.07 7.43 -11.45
N TRP A 124 4.82 7.99 -10.27
CA TRP A 124 4.81 9.45 -10.02
C TRP A 124 5.79 9.86 -8.91
N GLY A 125 6.99 9.27 -8.91
CA GLY A 125 8.12 9.73 -8.10
C GLY A 125 8.12 9.29 -6.63
N VAL A 126 7.06 8.63 -6.15
CA VAL A 126 7.08 8.00 -4.83
C VAL A 126 8.09 6.85 -4.85
N PRO A 127 9.06 6.78 -3.92
CA PRO A 127 9.99 5.66 -3.87
C PRO A 127 9.23 4.36 -3.62
N ALA A 128 9.66 3.29 -4.28
CA ALA A 128 9.08 1.98 -4.07
C ALA A 128 9.08 1.61 -2.57
N TYR A 129 7.97 1.08 -2.09
CA TYR A 129 7.83 0.55 -0.73
C TYR A 129 6.97 -0.71 -0.75
N TYR A 130 7.08 -1.53 0.30
CA TYR A 130 6.20 -2.66 0.51
C TYR A 130 4.85 -2.17 0.99
N GLU A 131 3.81 -2.33 0.18
CA GLU A 131 2.45 -2.04 0.63
C GLU A 131 2.12 -2.92 1.83
N LEU A 132 2.40 -4.21 1.78
CA LEU A 132 2.08 -5.11 2.89
C LEU A 132 3.32 -5.85 3.38
N VAL A 133 3.53 -5.80 4.68
CA VAL A 133 4.59 -6.53 5.39
C VAL A 133 4.02 -7.32 6.57
N LEU A 134 4.61 -8.51 6.79
CA LEU A 134 4.41 -9.26 8.02
C LEU A 134 5.38 -8.75 9.08
N VAL A 135 4.86 -8.49 10.27
CA VAL A 135 5.63 -7.89 11.36
C VAL A 135 5.58 -8.77 12.61
N THR A 136 6.62 -8.67 13.41
CA THR A 136 6.71 -9.26 14.77
C THR A 136 7.40 -8.25 15.70
N SER A 137 7.43 -8.51 17.00
CA SER A 137 8.27 -7.76 17.94
C SER A 137 9.69 -8.34 18.03
N GLU A 138 10.65 -7.52 18.45
CA GLU A 138 12.01 -7.97 18.84
C GLU A 138 11.94 -9.04 19.95
N ASP A 139 11.07 -8.84 20.95
CA ASP A 139 10.83 -9.83 22.01
C ASP A 139 10.45 -11.22 21.46
N MET A 140 9.60 -11.28 20.43
CA MET A 140 9.19 -12.55 19.81
C MET A 140 10.32 -13.21 19.02
N ILE A 141 11.19 -12.41 18.41
CA ILE A 141 12.41 -12.87 17.73
C ILE A 141 13.34 -13.54 18.75
N ASP A 142 13.55 -12.90 19.91
CA ASP A 142 14.45 -13.40 20.94
C ASP A 142 13.88 -14.61 21.68
N SER A 143 12.60 -14.54 22.06
CA SER A 143 11.99 -15.55 22.92
C SER A 143 11.43 -16.75 22.17
N ASN A 144 10.95 -16.57 20.93
CA ASN A 144 10.18 -17.57 20.20
C ASN A 144 10.52 -17.67 18.69
N PRO A 145 11.81 -17.68 18.27
CA PRO A 145 12.18 -17.64 16.86
C PRO A 145 11.63 -18.82 16.05
N LYS A 146 11.54 -20.01 16.66
CA LYS A 146 10.99 -21.21 16.01
C LYS A 146 9.49 -21.09 15.70
N VAL A 147 8.74 -20.30 16.47
CA VAL A 147 7.32 -20.05 16.20
C VAL A 147 7.21 -19.18 14.94
N ILE A 148 8.04 -18.14 14.84
CA ILE A 148 8.13 -17.26 13.68
C ILE A 148 8.48 -18.06 12.42
N GLU A 149 9.54 -18.89 12.47
CA GLU A 149 9.95 -19.73 11.33
C GLU A 149 8.82 -20.64 10.82
N ARG A 150 8.09 -21.30 11.74
CA ARG A 150 6.98 -22.19 11.37
C ARG A 150 5.81 -21.42 10.79
N PHE A 151 5.52 -20.24 11.33
CA PHE A 151 4.46 -19.37 10.86
C PHE A 151 4.77 -18.81 9.46
N VAL A 152 5.97 -18.26 9.26
CA VAL A 152 6.42 -17.76 7.96
C VAL A 152 6.42 -18.88 6.91
N ARG A 153 6.88 -20.09 7.26
CA ARG A 153 6.80 -21.24 6.35
C ARG A 153 5.37 -21.56 5.91
N ALA A 154 4.40 -21.46 6.82
CA ALA A 154 2.99 -21.67 6.47
C ALA A 154 2.46 -20.57 5.54
N ILE A 155 2.81 -19.30 5.81
CA ILE A 155 2.46 -18.17 4.95
C ILE A 155 3.07 -18.33 3.55
N LYS A 156 4.36 -18.67 3.44
CA LYS A 156 5.04 -18.87 2.15
C LYS A 156 4.32 -19.92 1.30
N LYS A 157 3.85 -21.01 1.92
CA LYS A 157 3.06 -22.05 1.22
C LYS A 157 1.70 -21.52 0.78
N GLY A 158 0.95 -20.86 1.66
CA GLY A 158 -0.35 -20.28 1.31
C GLY A 158 -0.27 -19.27 0.18
N TYR A 159 0.76 -18.41 0.19
CA TYR A 159 1.03 -17.48 -0.91
C TYR A 159 1.41 -18.18 -2.20
N ALA A 160 2.24 -19.23 -2.15
CA ALA A 160 2.57 -20.01 -3.33
C ALA A 160 1.31 -20.66 -3.95
N ASP A 161 0.42 -21.21 -3.11
CA ASP A 161 -0.85 -21.80 -3.54
C ASP A 161 -1.76 -20.71 -4.16
N ALA A 162 -1.96 -19.58 -3.48
CA ALA A 162 -2.77 -18.45 -3.97
C ALA A 162 -2.18 -17.78 -5.24
N ILE A 163 -0.86 -17.77 -5.40
CA ILE A 163 -0.20 -17.32 -6.63
C ILE A 163 -0.48 -18.28 -7.79
N SER A 164 -0.53 -19.59 -7.50
CA SER A 164 -0.73 -20.62 -8.52
C SER A 164 -2.19 -20.72 -8.97
N ASP A 165 -3.12 -20.47 -8.05
CA ASP A 165 -4.56 -20.45 -8.28
C ASP A 165 -5.21 -19.37 -7.39
N PRO A 166 -5.23 -18.10 -7.83
CA PRO A 166 -5.80 -17.00 -7.04
C PRO A 166 -7.28 -17.20 -6.76
N GLN A 167 -8.02 -17.85 -7.67
CA GLN A 167 -9.45 -18.08 -7.53
C GLN A 167 -9.76 -19.12 -6.46
N ALA A 168 -8.97 -20.19 -6.35
CA ALA A 168 -9.06 -21.11 -5.22
C ALA A 168 -8.73 -20.43 -3.88
N GLY A 169 -7.82 -19.45 -3.88
CA GLY A 169 -7.56 -18.59 -2.74
C GLY A 169 -8.80 -17.80 -2.29
N VAL A 170 -9.50 -17.18 -3.24
CA VAL A 170 -10.76 -16.47 -2.96
C VAL A 170 -11.85 -17.43 -2.48
N ASP A 171 -11.97 -18.64 -3.04
CA ASP A 171 -12.94 -19.64 -2.57
C ASP A 171 -12.75 -19.98 -1.07
N ILE A 172 -11.49 -20.09 -0.63
CA ILE A 172 -11.16 -20.31 0.78
C ILE A 172 -11.56 -19.09 1.62
N LEU A 173 -11.31 -17.88 1.12
CA LEU A 173 -11.64 -16.64 1.80
C LEU A 173 -13.16 -16.47 1.96
N VAL A 174 -13.94 -16.70 0.89
CA VAL A 174 -15.42 -16.69 0.90
C VAL A 174 -15.96 -17.71 1.91
N LYS A 175 -15.39 -18.92 1.92
CA LYS A 175 -15.82 -19.96 2.87
C LYS A 175 -15.57 -19.57 4.32
N ALA A 176 -14.49 -18.84 4.60
CA ALA A 176 -14.12 -18.40 5.95
C ALA A 176 -14.86 -17.13 6.40
N ASN A 177 -15.21 -16.23 5.47
CA ASN A 177 -15.69 -14.87 5.76
C ASN A 177 -16.91 -14.51 4.90
N LYS A 178 -17.90 -15.39 4.84
CA LYS A 178 -19.00 -15.38 3.86
C LYS A 178 -19.70 -14.04 3.62
N ASP A 179 -19.80 -13.19 4.64
CA ASP A 179 -20.53 -11.92 4.58
C ASP A 179 -19.62 -10.69 4.38
N GLU A 180 -18.30 -10.89 4.28
CA GLU A 180 -17.30 -9.82 4.16
C GLU A 180 -16.64 -9.76 2.78
N ILE A 181 -16.80 -10.79 1.95
CA ILE A 181 -16.14 -10.90 0.64
C ILE A 181 -17.13 -10.60 -0.47
N ASP A 182 -16.78 -9.63 -1.31
CA ASP A 182 -17.52 -9.34 -2.54
C ASP A 182 -16.81 -10.04 -3.69
N GLU A 183 -17.33 -11.21 -4.09
CA GLU A 183 -16.73 -11.99 -5.18
C GLU A 183 -16.63 -11.22 -6.51
N GLY A 184 -17.45 -10.18 -6.73
CA GLY A 184 -17.36 -9.32 -7.91
C GLY A 184 -16.16 -8.36 -7.89
N ILE A 185 -15.55 -8.16 -6.73
CA ILE A 185 -14.38 -7.30 -6.51
C ILE A 185 -13.14 -8.15 -6.19
N ASP A 186 -13.27 -9.08 -5.25
CA ASP A 186 -12.14 -9.86 -4.72
C ASP A 186 -11.56 -10.84 -5.74
N ARG A 187 -12.39 -11.40 -6.64
CA ARG A 187 -11.92 -12.31 -7.69
C ARG A 187 -11.00 -11.61 -8.72
N PRO A 188 -11.42 -10.53 -9.39
CA PRO A 188 -10.53 -9.77 -10.26
C PRO A 188 -9.38 -9.10 -9.49
N GLY A 189 -9.62 -8.66 -8.25
CA GLY A 189 -8.57 -8.09 -7.40
C GLY A 189 -7.44 -9.09 -7.09
N ALA A 190 -7.79 -10.35 -6.82
CA ALA A 190 -6.83 -11.43 -6.61
C ALA A 190 -5.94 -11.65 -7.85
N ASP A 191 -6.51 -11.61 -9.06
CA ASP A 191 -5.73 -11.75 -10.29
C ASP A 191 -4.71 -10.61 -10.46
N LEU A 192 -5.09 -9.38 -10.13
CA LEU A 192 -4.20 -8.22 -10.17
C LEU A 192 -3.07 -8.33 -9.12
N LEU A 193 -3.40 -8.80 -7.91
CA LEU A 193 -2.45 -8.96 -6.80
C LEU A 193 -1.33 -9.95 -7.08
N VAL A 194 -1.54 -10.97 -7.93
CA VAL A 194 -0.49 -11.95 -8.28
C VAL A 194 0.78 -11.27 -8.80
N SER A 195 0.63 -10.20 -9.57
CA SER A 195 1.76 -9.42 -10.07
C SER A 195 2.48 -8.65 -8.95
N ALA A 196 1.74 -8.16 -7.96
CA ALA A 196 2.26 -7.41 -6.83
C ALA A 196 2.86 -8.29 -5.72
N TRP A 197 2.55 -9.59 -5.68
CA TRP A 197 3.15 -10.54 -4.73
C TRP A 197 4.52 -11.07 -5.17
N LYS A 198 4.87 -10.91 -6.45
CA LYS A 198 6.10 -11.42 -7.03
C LYS A 198 7.11 -10.29 -7.23
N THR A 199 8.39 -10.63 -7.13
CA THR A 199 9.47 -9.86 -7.76
C THR A 199 10.16 -10.76 -8.78
N ALA A 200 10.70 -10.17 -9.85
CA ALA A 200 11.42 -10.94 -10.87
C ALA A 200 12.70 -11.60 -10.32
N ASP A 201 13.28 -10.99 -9.29
CA ASP A 201 14.67 -11.23 -8.89
C ASP A 201 14.84 -11.73 -7.45
N ALA A 202 13.75 -11.99 -6.69
CA ALA A 202 13.85 -12.48 -5.31
C ALA A 202 12.80 -13.53 -4.93
N ASP A 203 13.15 -14.39 -3.98
CA ASP A 203 12.20 -15.33 -3.37
C ASP A 203 11.08 -14.57 -2.67
N PHE A 204 9.87 -15.14 -2.71
CA PHE A 204 8.71 -14.59 -2.00
C PHE A 204 9.05 -14.31 -0.53
N GLY A 205 8.78 -13.07 -0.10
CA GLY A 205 9.00 -12.62 1.26
C GLY A 205 10.32 -11.89 1.50
N GLN A 206 11.30 -11.99 0.60
CA GLN A 206 12.56 -11.26 0.76
C GLN A 206 12.35 -9.75 0.65
N GLN A 207 13.11 -9.02 1.45
CA GLN A 207 13.05 -7.58 1.56
C GLN A 207 14.37 -6.94 1.13
N ASP A 208 14.30 -5.90 0.30
CA ASP A 208 15.45 -5.19 -0.24
C ASP A 208 15.88 -4.07 0.70
N SER A 209 17.11 -4.13 1.19
CA SER A 209 17.68 -3.11 2.09
C SER A 209 17.71 -1.72 1.45
N ALA A 210 18.01 -1.63 0.15
CA ALA A 210 18.08 -0.35 -0.56
C ALA A 210 16.71 0.33 -0.62
N ARG A 211 15.63 -0.46 -0.69
CA ARG A 211 14.25 0.04 -0.63
C ARG A 211 13.87 0.57 0.75
N TRP A 212 14.27 -0.12 1.81
CA TRP A 212 14.06 0.36 3.17
C TRP A 212 14.84 1.65 3.43
N GLU A 213 16.09 1.73 2.97
CA GLU A 213 16.94 2.93 3.08
C GLU A 213 16.38 4.12 2.30
N SER A 214 16.02 3.93 1.02
CA SER A 214 15.49 5.01 0.18
C SER A 214 14.17 5.56 0.72
N PHE A 215 13.31 4.67 1.23
CA PHE A 215 12.02 5.08 1.78
C PHE A 215 12.16 5.79 3.13
N VAL A 216 13.08 5.35 4.01
CA VAL A 216 13.40 6.09 5.25
C VAL A 216 13.88 7.51 4.93
N LYS A 217 14.78 7.64 3.95
CA LYS A 217 15.27 8.94 3.50
C LYS A 217 14.12 9.82 3.00
N TRP A 218 13.25 9.29 2.15
CA TRP A 218 12.06 10.01 1.69
C TRP A 218 11.15 10.43 2.84
N MET A 219 10.86 9.55 3.79
CA MET A 219 10.04 9.90 4.95
C MET A 219 10.67 10.99 5.83
N GLN A 220 12.00 11.03 5.95
CA GLN A 220 12.71 12.11 6.64
C GLN A 220 12.60 13.44 5.87
N GLU A 221 12.81 13.42 4.55
CA GLU A 221 12.68 14.59 3.68
C GLU A 221 11.23 15.13 3.65
N ALA A 222 10.25 14.23 3.72
CA ALA A 222 8.83 14.55 3.83
C ALA A 222 8.40 14.99 5.23
N GLY A 223 9.30 14.99 6.22
CA GLY A 223 9.01 15.40 7.60
C GLY A 223 8.17 14.40 8.41
N LEU A 224 7.99 13.16 7.93
CA LEU A 224 7.25 12.11 8.62
C LEU A 224 8.05 11.45 9.75
N LEU A 225 9.38 11.42 9.65
CA LEU A 225 10.25 10.83 10.66
C LEU A 225 11.12 11.89 11.31
N THR A 226 11.04 11.98 12.63
CA THR A 226 11.95 12.81 13.44
C THR A 226 13.04 11.94 14.06
N GLY A 227 14.30 12.20 13.72
CA GLY A 227 15.46 11.53 14.31
C GLY A 227 16.15 10.52 13.39
N GLU A 228 17.22 9.91 13.92
CA GLU A 228 17.99 8.89 13.22
C GLU A 228 17.34 7.52 13.40
N LEU A 229 16.63 7.05 12.38
CA LEU A 229 16.13 5.68 12.31
C LEU A 229 17.03 4.87 11.38
N LYS A 230 17.59 3.77 11.88
CA LYS A 230 18.33 2.82 11.07
C LYS A 230 17.35 1.87 10.38
N SER A 231 17.23 1.98 9.06
CA SER A 231 16.42 1.08 8.24
C SER A 231 16.77 -0.39 8.45
N SER A 232 18.05 -0.71 8.69
CA SER A 232 18.53 -2.08 8.94
C SER A 232 17.96 -2.74 10.20
N GLU A 233 17.40 -1.95 11.13
CA GLU A 233 16.74 -2.48 12.32
C GLU A 233 15.22 -2.64 12.11
N ALA A 234 14.68 -2.10 11.00
CA ALA A 234 13.24 -2.14 10.71
C ALA A 234 12.78 -3.44 10.05
N PHE A 235 13.71 -4.25 9.54
CA PHE A 235 13.39 -5.51 8.88
C PHE A 235 14.47 -6.59 9.08
N SER A 236 14.08 -7.84 8.91
CA SER A 236 14.97 -9.00 8.86
C SER A 236 14.54 -9.97 7.77
N ASN A 237 15.50 -10.45 6.99
CA ASN A 237 15.31 -11.51 6.00
C ASN A 237 15.61 -12.91 6.56
N GLU A 238 15.92 -13.04 7.85
CA GLU A 238 16.28 -14.32 8.45
C GLU A 238 15.18 -15.38 8.25
N TYR A 239 13.91 -14.97 8.34
CA TYR A 239 12.76 -15.85 8.26
C TYR A 239 12.18 -15.99 6.84
N ALA A 240 12.59 -15.14 5.90
CA ALA A 240 12.12 -15.15 4.53
C ALA A 240 12.89 -16.13 3.62
N LYS A 241 13.95 -16.77 4.14
CA LYS A 241 14.76 -17.78 3.43
C LYS A 241 13.99 -19.06 3.11
#